data_AF-A0A2M9D974-F1
#
_entry.id   AF-A0A2M9D974-F1
#
_cell.length_a   1.000
_cell.length_b   1.000
_cell.length_c   1.000
_cell.angle_alpha   90.00
_cell.angle_beta   90.00
_cell.angle_gamma   90.00
#
_symmetry.space_group_name_H-M   'P 1'
#
loop_
_entity.id
_entity.type
_entity.pdbx_description
1 polymer ?
#
loop_
_entity_poly.entity_id
_entity_poly.type
_entity_poly.pdbx_seq_one_letter_code
_entity_poly.pdbx_strand_id
1 'polypeptide(L)'
;MTTPDVTPVAASTWLVGGFGPDMECESEGISVMHSRADGSLELSHLAAAVPSASFLVVDGAKVYSTLEGSGQVAAFDRDGETLSEASLTASGGQYPCHITVNGGTVIAANYGTGTLGVIDAGGASGALETRQVVETTGLGPRPQQEGPHAHSSLFVDDHTVFSLDLGADRIRIFSYGNFALEQTDEVALPAGFGPRDIVARPGNLFYVLGELGCGFMVFEWKDRQLHKLCSIALPGAVEGDQAAAIAISDDARHAYVGVRHSNLIAVLTIAEDGRSVAPLTAVSCEGNWPRHMILSDGILHVSNQFSNEIASFRIDDNGIPQLITAPTRVLSPTYLARIA
;
A
#
# COMPACT_ATOMS: atom_id res chain seq x y z
N MET A 1 -25.14 20.83 -25.38
CA MET A 1 -24.03 19.97 -24.96
C MET A 1 -24.65 18.82 -24.19
N THR A 2 -24.76 17.66 -24.84
CA THR A 2 -25.21 16.42 -24.20
C THR A 2 -24.11 16.00 -23.23
N THR A 3 -24.46 15.85 -21.95
CA THR A 3 -23.63 15.16 -20.97
C THR A 3 -23.23 13.81 -21.56
N PRO A 4 -21.93 13.46 -21.61
CA PRO A 4 -21.54 12.13 -22.06
C PRO A 4 -22.27 11.10 -21.22
N ASP A 5 -22.77 10.06 -21.88
CA ASP A 5 -23.51 8.96 -21.26
C ASP A 5 -22.53 8.21 -20.36
N VAL A 6 -22.48 8.57 -19.08
CA VAL A 6 -21.61 7.92 -18.09
C VAL A 6 -22.24 6.57 -17.82
N THR A 7 -21.59 5.50 -18.28
CA THR A 7 -21.99 4.15 -17.92
C THR A 7 -21.91 4.04 -16.39
N PRO A 8 -23.02 3.72 -15.69
CA PRO A 8 -23.02 3.65 -14.24
C PRO A 8 -21.99 2.63 -13.77
N VAL A 9 -21.14 3.02 -12.82
CA VAL A 9 -20.22 2.09 -12.16
C VAL A 9 -21.03 1.24 -11.19
N ALA A 10 -20.66 -0.04 -11.05
CA ALA A 10 -21.30 -0.91 -10.06
C ALA A 10 -21.16 -0.30 -8.66
N ALA A 11 -22.22 -0.38 -7.86
CA ALA A 11 -22.16 0.05 -6.47
C ALA A 11 -21.09 -0.76 -5.74
N SER A 12 -20.16 -0.06 -5.09
CA SER A 12 -19.10 -0.65 -4.31
C SER A 12 -18.96 0.03 -2.96
N THR A 13 -18.52 -0.76 -1.98
CA THR A 13 -18.32 -0.31 -0.61
C THR A 13 -16.84 -0.44 -0.27
N TRP A 14 -16.32 0.57 0.41
CA TRP A 14 -14.92 0.75 0.73
C TRP A 14 -14.73 0.98 2.22
N LEU A 15 -13.70 0.38 2.78
CA LEU A 15 -13.12 0.77 4.06
C LEU A 15 -11.98 1.74 3.81
N VAL A 16 -11.91 2.80 4.60
CA VAL A 16 -10.87 3.83 4.53
C VAL A 16 -10.19 3.96 5.87
N GLY A 17 -8.88 3.68 5.86
CA GLY A 17 -7.98 3.92 6.98
C GLY A 17 -7.43 5.35 6.95
N GLY A 18 -6.88 5.79 8.07
CA GLY A 18 -6.29 7.11 8.18
C GLY A 18 -5.46 7.30 9.45
N PHE A 19 -4.69 8.39 9.50
CA PHE A 19 -3.92 8.75 10.68
C PHE A 19 -4.76 9.55 11.68
N GLY A 20 -4.68 9.16 12.95
CA GLY A 20 -5.36 9.83 14.05
C GLY A 20 -4.44 10.79 14.83
N PRO A 21 -4.92 11.31 15.98
CA PRO A 21 -4.20 12.31 16.76
C PRO A 21 -2.84 11.87 17.31
N ASP A 22 -2.65 10.57 17.50
CA ASP A 22 -1.37 9.98 17.92
C ASP A 22 -0.28 10.04 16.82
N MET A 23 -0.67 10.39 15.59
CA MET A 23 0.19 10.68 14.45
C MET A 23 -0.01 12.11 13.93
N GLU A 24 -0.43 13.03 14.81
CA GLU A 24 -0.63 14.46 14.50
C GLU A 24 -1.65 14.71 13.37
N CYS A 25 -2.64 13.84 13.23
CA CYS A 25 -3.68 13.88 12.21
C CYS A 25 -5.09 13.78 12.83
N GLU A 26 -6.14 13.71 12.01
CA GLU A 26 -7.53 13.93 12.45
C GLU A 26 -8.46 12.71 12.27
N SER A 27 -8.01 11.58 11.74
CA SER A 27 -8.88 10.40 11.56
C SER A 27 -9.34 9.82 12.89
N GLU A 28 -10.62 9.44 12.96
CA GLU A 28 -11.23 8.77 14.11
C GLU A 28 -11.12 7.23 14.03
N GLY A 29 -10.67 6.70 12.88
CA GLY A 29 -10.44 5.26 12.68
C GLY A 29 -10.76 4.79 11.27
N ILE A 30 -11.47 3.66 11.17
CA ILE A 30 -11.82 3.05 9.88
C ILE A 30 -13.21 3.52 9.48
N SER A 31 -13.31 4.23 8.37
CA SER A 31 -14.58 4.75 7.83
C SER A 31 -15.09 3.90 6.67
N VAL A 32 -16.40 3.90 6.46
CA VAL A 32 -17.06 3.34 5.27
C VAL A 32 -17.31 4.43 4.25
N MET A 33 -17.01 4.15 2.98
CA MET A 33 -17.40 4.97 1.84
C MET A 33 -18.13 4.14 0.79
N HIS A 34 -19.04 4.80 0.07
CA HIS A 34 -19.82 4.20 -1.01
C HIS A 34 -19.52 4.87 -2.34
N SER A 35 -19.53 4.10 -3.43
CA SER A 35 -19.45 4.67 -4.77
C SER A 35 -20.77 5.32 -5.18
N ARG A 36 -20.69 6.56 -5.63
CA ARG A 36 -21.77 7.27 -6.33
C ARG A 36 -21.95 6.71 -7.74
N ALA A 37 -23.06 7.07 -8.39
CA ALA A 37 -23.34 6.64 -9.76
C ALA A 37 -22.30 7.12 -10.81
N ASP A 38 -21.65 8.26 -10.57
CA ASP A 38 -20.54 8.75 -11.41
C ASP A 38 -19.20 8.06 -11.11
N GLY A 39 -19.18 7.25 -10.04
CA GLY A 39 -18.05 6.48 -9.54
C GLY A 39 -17.12 7.22 -8.57
N SER A 40 -17.41 8.49 -8.24
CA SER A 40 -16.75 9.15 -7.10
C SER A 40 -17.24 8.55 -5.77
N LEU A 41 -16.49 8.75 -4.69
CA LEU A 41 -16.87 8.19 -3.38
C LEU A 41 -17.70 9.18 -2.55
N GLU A 42 -18.49 8.65 -1.62
CA GLU A 42 -19.15 9.40 -0.56
C GLU A 42 -18.90 8.79 0.81
N LEU A 43 -18.57 9.64 1.79
CA LEU A 43 -18.41 9.21 3.17
C LEU A 43 -19.77 8.78 3.74
N SER A 44 -19.81 7.61 4.36
CA SER A 44 -21.01 7.04 4.96
C SER A 44 -20.98 7.17 6.49
N HIS A 45 -20.19 6.34 7.17
CA HIS A 45 -20.12 6.29 8.63
C HIS A 45 -18.79 5.70 9.09
N LEU A 46 -18.52 5.76 10.40
CA LEU A 46 -17.37 5.09 11.01
C LEU A 46 -17.69 3.61 11.24
N ALA A 47 -16.86 2.71 10.69
CA ALA A 47 -16.98 1.27 10.90
C ALA A 47 -16.36 0.82 12.22
N ALA A 48 -15.22 1.42 12.59
CA ALA A 48 -14.54 1.17 13.86
C ALA A 48 -13.77 2.41 14.33
N ALA A 49 -13.91 2.75 15.61
CA ALA A 49 -13.12 3.78 16.27
C ALA A 49 -11.81 3.17 16.80
N VAL A 50 -10.71 3.38 16.05
CA VAL A 50 -9.37 2.88 16.39
C VAL A 50 -8.33 3.91 15.94
N PRO A 51 -7.25 4.14 16.71
CA PRO A 51 -6.27 5.16 16.38
C PRO A 51 -5.39 4.75 15.20
N SER A 52 -5.15 5.67 14.27
CA SER A 52 -4.13 5.53 13.21
C SER A 52 -4.15 4.21 12.45
N ALA A 53 -5.35 3.77 12.04
CA ALA A 53 -5.57 2.61 11.17
C ALA A 53 -4.98 2.86 9.78
N SER A 54 -3.66 2.77 9.63
CA SER A 54 -2.95 3.37 8.50
C SER A 54 -2.88 2.50 7.24
N PHE A 55 -3.00 1.18 7.39
CA PHE A 55 -3.00 0.18 6.32
C PHE A 55 -4.01 -0.91 6.62
N LEU A 56 -4.76 -1.37 5.61
CA LEU A 56 -5.82 -2.38 5.77
C LEU A 56 -5.59 -3.60 4.89
N VAL A 57 -5.90 -4.79 5.41
CA VAL A 57 -6.03 -6.02 4.61
C VAL A 57 -7.40 -6.64 4.89
N VAL A 58 -8.18 -6.88 3.83
CA VAL A 58 -9.46 -7.58 3.91
C VAL A 58 -9.24 -9.03 3.47
N ASP A 59 -9.51 -9.98 4.37
CA ASP A 59 -9.41 -11.42 4.11
C ASP A 59 -10.76 -12.09 4.44
N GLY A 60 -11.62 -12.18 3.42
CA GLY A 60 -12.99 -12.68 3.58
C GLY A 60 -13.80 -11.86 4.59
N ALA A 61 -14.15 -12.49 5.71
CA ALA A 61 -14.89 -11.88 6.82
C ALA A 61 -13.98 -11.28 7.91
N LYS A 62 -12.66 -11.23 7.68
CA LYS A 62 -11.70 -10.58 8.59
C LYS A 62 -11.16 -9.30 7.95
N VAL A 63 -10.89 -8.31 8.79
CA VAL A 63 -10.12 -7.12 8.43
C VAL A 63 -8.97 -7.01 9.40
N TYR A 64 -7.77 -6.79 8.87
CA TYR A 64 -6.57 -6.53 9.63
C TYR A 64 -6.14 -5.09 9.38
N SER A 65 -5.62 -4.42 10.41
CA SER A 65 -5.09 -3.06 10.30
C SER A 65 -3.78 -2.92 11.04
N THR A 66 -2.86 -2.13 10.51
CA THR A 66 -1.83 -1.51 11.34
C THR A 66 -2.46 -0.39 12.17
N LEU A 67 -2.03 -0.23 13.41
CA LEU A 67 -2.27 0.95 14.23
C LEU A 67 -0.91 1.62 14.44
N GLU A 68 -0.55 2.51 13.52
CA GLU A 68 0.85 2.92 13.31
C GLU A 68 1.43 3.65 14.53
N GLY A 69 0.69 4.62 15.08
CA GLY A 69 1.16 5.40 16.22
C GLY A 69 1.31 4.59 17.50
N SER A 70 0.44 3.61 17.75
CA SER A 70 0.51 2.78 18.95
C SER A 70 1.46 1.58 18.83
N GLY A 71 1.98 1.28 17.63
CA GLY A 71 2.87 0.14 17.42
C GLY A 71 2.15 -1.21 17.40
N GLN A 72 0.85 -1.25 17.07
CA GLN A 72 0.02 -2.45 17.17
C GLN A 72 -0.51 -2.92 15.81
N VAL A 73 -0.99 -4.17 15.80
CA VAL A 73 -1.85 -4.71 14.74
C VAL A 73 -3.21 -5.02 15.35
N ALA A 74 -4.26 -4.67 14.62
CA ALA A 74 -5.65 -4.94 14.95
C ALA A 74 -6.26 -5.97 14.00
N ALA A 75 -7.14 -6.81 14.52
CA ALA A 75 -8.01 -7.68 13.73
C ALA A 75 -9.47 -7.47 14.13
N PHE A 76 -10.34 -7.54 13.13
CA PHE A 76 -11.78 -7.34 13.24
C PHE A 76 -12.52 -8.47 12.54
N ASP A 77 -13.62 -8.91 13.12
CA ASP A 77 -14.67 -9.61 12.37
C ASP A 77 -15.50 -8.58 11.60
N ARG A 78 -15.75 -8.86 10.32
CA ARG A 78 -16.52 -8.01 9.42
C ARG A 78 -17.87 -8.64 9.12
N ASP A 79 -18.94 -7.92 9.47
CA ASP A 79 -20.30 -8.22 9.02
C ASP A 79 -20.79 -7.07 8.14
N GLY A 80 -20.78 -7.29 6.82
CA GLY A 80 -21.05 -6.25 5.82
C GLY A 80 -20.10 -5.06 5.94
N GLU A 81 -20.65 -3.93 6.40
CA GLU A 81 -19.99 -2.62 6.58
C GLU A 81 -19.55 -2.36 8.03
N THR A 82 -19.88 -3.26 8.93
CA THR A 82 -19.56 -3.14 10.36
C THR A 82 -18.35 -3.99 10.74
N LEU A 83 -17.58 -3.49 11.69
CA LEU A 83 -16.45 -4.19 12.28
C LEU A 83 -16.70 -4.44 13.76
N SER A 84 -16.26 -5.60 14.26
CA SER A 84 -16.32 -5.94 15.68
C SER A 84 -15.43 -5.05 16.54
N GLU A 85 -15.41 -5.28 17.85
CA GLU A 85 -14.31 -4.79 18.68
C GLU A 85 -12.96 -5.35 18.19
N ALA A 86 -11.91 -4.53 18.24
CA ALA A 86 -10.59 -4.89 17.76
C ALA A 86 -9.92 -5.91 18.70
N SER A 87 -9.44 -7.03 18.15
CA SER A 87 -8.39 -7.81 18.81
C SER A 87 -7.04 -7.16 18.50
N LEU A 88 -6.25 -6.87 19.54
CA LEU A 88 -4.99 -6.14 19.41
C LEU A 88 -3.80 -7.00 19.82
N THR A 89 -2.69 -6.84 19.12
CA THR A 89 -1.38 -7.36 19.55
C THR A 89 -0.26 -6.39 19.20
N ALA A 90 0.90 -6.56 19.81
CA ALA A 90 2.07 -5.78 19.46
C ALA A 90 2.56 -6.15 18.06
N SER A 91 2.93 -5.16 17.25
CA SER A 91 3.49 -5.40 15.92
C SER A 91 4.92 -5.99 15.95
N GLY A 92 5.57 -5.99 17.12
CA GLY A 92 6.99 -6.34 17.24
C GLY A 92 7.95 -5.19 16.89
N GLY A 93 7.46 -3.95 16.80
CA GLY A 93 8.30 -2.79 16.51
C GLY A 93 7.55 -1.47 16.67
N GLN A 94 8.11 -0.40 16.09
CA GLN A 94 7.49 0.92 16.07
C GLN A 94 7.02 1.28 14.67
N TYR A 95 5.91 2.04 14.60
CA TYR A 95 5.30 2.49 13.34
C TYR A 95 5.07 1.35 12.33
N PRO A 96 4.29 0.31 12.68
CA PRO A 96 3.83 -0.68 11.71
C PRO A 96 3.08 0.05 10.59
N CYS A 97 3.63 0.02 9.39
CA CYS A 97 3.11 0.80 8.25
C CYS A 97 2.52 -0.08 7.15
N HIS A 98 2.75 -1.39 7.22
CA HIS A 98 2.25 -2.38 6.27
C HIS A 98 2.06 -3.74 6.93
N ILE A 99 1.08 -4.51 6.46
CA ILE A 99 0.87 -5.91 6.82
C ILE A 99 0.57 -6.73 5.57
N THR A 100 1.07 -7.97 5.53
CA THR A 100 0.57 -9.00 4.59
C THR A 100 -0.02 -10.16 5.38
N VAL A 101 -1.04 -10.81 4.83
CA VAL A 101 -1.75 -11.92 5.47
C VAL A 101 -1.71 -13.15 4.58
N ASN A 102 -1.40 -14.32 5.14
CA ASN A 102 -1.53 -15.62 4.46
C ASN A 102 -1.85 -16.74 5.48
N GLY A 103 -2.91 -17.51 5.24
CA GLY A 103 -3.22 -18.71 6.02
C GLY A 103 -3.30 -18.50 7.54
N GLY A 104 -3.84 -17.37 8.01
CA GLY A 104 -3.90 -17.03 9.43
C GLY A 104 -2.59 -16.50 10.02
N THR A 105 -1.59 -16.20 9.19
CA THR A 105 -0.36 -15.51 9.58
C THR A 105 -0.41 -14.06 9.11
N VAL A 106 -0.03 -13.13 9.97
CA VAL A 106 0.18 -11.71 9.61
C VAL A 106 1.66 -11.37 9.75
N ILE A 107 2.26 -10.76 8.72
CA ILE A 107 3.62 -10.20 8.78
C ILE A 107 3.54 -8.68 8.78
N ALA A 108 3.87 -8.06 9.91
CA ALA A 108 3.93 -6.61 10.08
C ALA A 108 5.31 -6.06 9.72
N ALA A 109 5.36 -5.02 8.89
CA ALA A 109 6.57 -4.25 8.60
C ALA A 109 6.61 -2.99 9.46
N ASN A 110 7.58 -2.93 10.38
CA ASN A 110 7.72 -1.85 11.35
C ASN A 110 8.73 -0.82 10.86
N TYR A 111 8.23 0.33 10.40
CA TYR A 111 9.06 1.37 9.80
C TYR A 111 10.07 1.95 10.79
N GLY A 112 9.62 2.26 12.02
CA GLY A 112 10.45 2.97 13.00
C GLY A 112 11.64 2.18 13.51
N THR A 113 11.51 0.85 13.57
CA THR A 113 12.57 -0.05 14.10
C THR A 113 13.24 -0.90 13.02
N GLY A 114 12.67 -0.96 11.81
CA GLY A 114 13.17 -1.85 10.76
C GLY A 114 12.84 -3.33 10.98
N THR A 115 12.00 -3.66 11.97
CA THR A 115 11.70 -5.05 12.32
C THR A 115 10.55 -5.63 11.52
N LEU A 116 10.49 -6.96 11.44
CA LEU A 116 9.30 -7.68 10.99
C LEU A 116 8.66 -8.42 12.17
N GLY A 117 7.36 -8.22 12.39
CA GLY A 117 6.58 -9.02 13.34
C GLY A 117 5.86 -10.16 12.65
N VAL A 118 6.01 -11.39 13.16
CA VAL A 118 5.24 -12.56 12.73
C VAL A 118 4.14 -12.81 13.75
N ILE A 119 2.89 -12.72 13.33
CA ILE A 119 1.72 -12.75 14.21
C ILE A 119 0.82 -13.91 13.80
N ASP A 120 0.42 -14.71 14.78
CA ASP A 120 -0.63 -15.72 14.66
C ASP A 120 -2.00 -15.04 14.79
N ALA A 121 -2.83 -15.20 13.76
CA ALA A 121 -4.21 -14.75 13.70
C ALA A 121 -5.22 -15.90 13.55
N GLY A 122 -4.76 -17.15 13.61
CA GLY A 122 -5.55 -18.38 13.43
C GLY A 122 -5.83 -19.15 14.72
N GLY A 123 -5.37 -18.65 15.88
CA GLY A 123 -5.57 -19.30 17.17
C GLY A 123 -7.05 -19.59 17.49
N ALA A 124 -7.32 -20.65 18.27
CA ALA A 124 -8.67 -21.16 18.57
C ALA A 124 -9.65 -20.13 19.20
N SER A 125 -9.14 -18.99 19.68
CA SER A 125 -9.90 -17.87 20.24
C SER A 125 -10.05 -16.68 19.29
N GLY A 126 -9.45 -16.71 18.09
CA GLY A 126 -9.36 -15.56 17.17
C GLY A 126 -8.46 -14.42 17.68
N ALA A 127 -7.73 -14.63 18.78
CA ALA A 127 -6.84 -13.63 19.35
C ALA A 127 -5.52 -13.55 18.57
N LEU A 128 -5.04 -12.32 18.36
CA LEU A 128 -3.73 -12.08 17.76
C LEU A 128 -2.59 -12.34 18.76
N GLU A 129 -1.56 -13.06 18.33
CA GLU A 129 -0.36 -13.32 19.14
C GLU A 129 0.92 -13.07 18.33
N THR A 130 1.79 -12.16 18.79
CA THR A 130 3.13 -12.00 18.21
C THR A 130 4.00 -13.21 18.56
N ARG A 131 4.41 -13.98 17.55
CA ARG A 131 5.17 -15.22 17.69
C ARG A 131 6.67 -15.01 17.50
N GLN A 132 7.06 -14.08 16.64
CA GLN A 132 8.46 -13.74 16.38
C GLN A 132 8.59 -12.25 16.07
N VAL A 133 9.73 -11.68 16.47
CA VAL A 133 10.21 -10.39 15.98
C VAL A 133 11.55 -10.62 15.32
N VAL A 134 11.65 -10.21 14.06
CA VAL A 134 12.89 -10.30 13.26
C VAL A 134 13.53 -8.93 13.22
N GLU A 135 14.71 -8.83 13.81
CA GLU A 135 15.58 -7.67 13.70
C GLU A 135 16.28 -7.66 12.34
N THR A 136 16.39 -6.48 11.74
CA THR A 136 17.18 -6.29 10.51
C THR A 136 18.24 -5.23 10.75
N THR A 137 19.21 -5.12 9.83
CA THR A 137 20.31 -4.16 9.97
C THR A 137 20.69 -3.59 8.62
N GLY A 138 21.26 -2.39 8.61
CA GLY A 138 21.67 -1.70 7.40
C GLY A 138 21.33 -0.22 7.49
N LEU A 139 21.85 0.54 6.54
CA LEU A 139 21.62 1.96 6.38
C LEU A 139 21.91 2.33 4.91
N GLY A 140 21.50 3.53 4.53
CA GLY A 140 21.67 4.09 3.20
C GLY A 140 22.23 5.51 3.25
N PRO A 141 22.48 6.13 2.08
CA PRO A 141 23.12 7.44 2.02
C PRO A 141 22.20 8.62 2.32
N ARG A 142 20.87 8.45 2.32
CA ARG A 142 19.91 9.55 2.50
C ARG A 142 19.67 9.84 3.99
N PRO A 143 19.22 11.06 4.35
CA PRO A 143 18.89 11.40 5.73
C PRO A 143 17.82 10.52 6.38
N GLN A 144 16.91 9.94 5.58
CA GLN A 144 15.85 9.00 6.00
C GLN A 144 16.32 7.54 6.06
N GLN A 145 17.63 7.31 5.94
CA GLN A 145 18.24 5.99 5.85
C GLN A 145 19.32 5.83 6.93
N GLU A 146 19.07 6.36 8.12
CA GLU A 146 19.97 6.29 9.27
C GLU A 146 20.05 4.89 9.90
N GLY A 147 19.09 4.03 9.58
CA GLY A 147 18.99 2.64 10.02
C GLY A 147 18.04 1.86 9.10
N PRO A 148 17.66 0.64 9.47
CA PRO A 148 16.69 -0.14 8.71
C PRO A 148 15.28 0.42 8.89
N HIS A 149 14.49 0.42 7.82
CA HIS A 149 13.10 0.86 7.81
C HIS A 149 12.27 -0.11 6.96
N ALA A 150 11.69 -1.14 7.58
CA ALA A 150 10.86 -2.11 6.90
C ALA A 150 9.53 -1.45 6.52
N HIS A 151 9.27 -1.32 5.22
CA HIS A 151 8.12 -0.56 4.73
C HIS A 151 7.03 -1.45 4.13
N SER A 152 7.36 -2.57 3.50
CA SER A 152 6.38 -3.52 2.95
C SER A 152 6.83 -4.95 3.12
N SER A 153 5.85 -5.86 3.23
CA SER A 153 6.03 -7.30 3.31
C SER A 153 5.10 -8.00 2.33
N LEU A 154 5.51 -9.11 1.74
CA LEU A 154 4.72 -9.83 0.75
C LEU A 154 5.00 -11.33 0.82
N PHE A 155 3.96 -12.14 1.02
CA PHE A 155 4.05 -13.58 0.76
C PHE A 155 4.14 -13.81 -0.76
N VAL A 156 5.26 -14.39 -1.19
CA VAL A 156 5.46 -14.83 -2.58
C VAL A 156 4.78 -16.17 -2.83
N ASP A 157 4.85 -17.03 -1.81
CA ASP A 157 4.19 -18.31 -1.70
C ASP A 157 4.04 -18.66 -0.20
N ASP A 158 3.59 -19.88 0.12
CA ASP A 158 3.38 -20.34 1.51
C ASP A 158 4.68 -20.48 2.32
N HIS A 159 5.85 -20.32 1.70
CA HIS A 159 7.16 -20.58 2.31
C HIS A 159 8.16 -19.46 2.09
N THR A 160 7.81 -18.39 1.38
CA THR A 160 8.72 -17.34 0.97
C THR A 160 8.08 -15.98 1.19
N VAL A 161 8.77 -15.10 1.91
CA VAL A 161 8.34 -13.73 2.19
C VAL A 161 9.40 -12.76 1.70
N PHE A 162 8.98 -11.74 0.96
CA PHE A 162 9.81 -10.57 0.68
C PHE A 162 9.51 -9.46 1.68
N SER A 163 10.54 -8.70 2.05
CA SER A 163 10.40 -7.44 2.77
C SER A 163 11.21 -6.34 2.09
N LEU A 164 10.62 -5.16 1.95
CA LEU A 164 11.28 -3.97 1.47
C LEU A 164 11.82 -3.16 2.64
N ASP A 165 13.13 -2.97 2.68
CA ASP A 165 13.82 -2.17 3.68
C ASP A 165 14.28 -0.87 3.03
N LEU A 166 13.47 0.18 3.24
CA LEU A 166 13.71 1.53 2.73
C LEU A 166 15.05 2.07 3.23
N GLY A 167 15.31 1.84 4.52
CA GLY A 167 16.48 2.34 5.22
C GLY A 167 17.79 1.73 4.73
N ALA A 168 17.78 0.46 4.33
CA ALA A 168 18.99 -0.25 3.90
C ALA A 168 19.18 -0.36 2.38
N ASP A 169 18.25 0.14 1.56
CA ASP A 169 18.19 -0.14 0.11
C ASP A 169 18.21 -1.65 -0.18
N ARG A 170 17.35 -2.43 0.48
CA ARG A 170 17.29 -3.89 0.34
C ARG A 170 15.89 -4.42 0.06
N ILE A 171 15.84 -5.45 -0.78
CA ILE A 171 14.77 -6.44 -0.77
C ILE A 171 15.29 -7.64 -0.01
N ARG A 172 14.72 -7.95 1.16
CA ARG A 172 15.09 -9.09 1.98
C ARG A 172 14.22 -10.28 1.63
N ILE A 173 14.81 -11.47 1.56
CA ILE A 173 14.13 -12.71 1.19
C ILE A 173 14.19 -13.67 2.38
N PHE A 174 13.03 -14.03 2.89
CA PHE A 174 12.88 -14.93 4.04
C PHE A 174 12.25 -16.24 3.61
N SER A 175 12.73 -17.33 4.20
CA SER A 175 11.92 -18.55 4.29
C SER A 175 10.93 -18.43 5.44
N TYR A 176 9.74 -18.96 5.25
CA TYR A 176 8.65 -18.96 6.22
C TYR A 176 8.22 -20.38 6.57
N GLY A 177 8.07 -20.65 7.87
CA GLY A 177 7.45 -21.88 8.36
C GLY A 177 7.14 -21.81 9.86
N ASN A 178 5.94 -22.25 10.24
CA ASN A 178 5.49 -22.35 11.63
C ASN A 178 5.69 -21.05 12.44
N PHE A 179 5.21 -19.93 11.90
CA PHE A 179 5.37 -18.59 12.50
C PHE A 179 6.82 -18.14 12.72
N ALA A 180 7.77 -18.70 11.96
CA ALA A 180 9.17 -18.28 11.95
C ALA A 180 9.59 -17.84 10.54
N LEU A 181 10.24 -16.70 10.47
CA LEU A 181 10.98 -16.17 9.34
C LEU A 181 12.47 -16.32 9.59
N GLU A 182 13.19 -16.82 8.58
CA GLU A 182 14.64 -16.89 8.54
C GLU A 182 15.12 -16.22 7.25
N GLN A 183 15.99 -15.20 7.35
CA GLN A 183 16.51 -14.51 6.17
C GLN A 183 17.42 -15.48 5.40
N THR A 184 17.06 -15.75 4.15
CA THR A 184 17.79 -16.66 3.27
C THR A 184 18.64 -15.95 2.23
N ASP A 185 18.24 -14.75 1.83
CA ASP A 185 18.94 -13.95 0.83
C ASP A 185 18.54 -12.47 0.93
N GLU A 186 19.24 -11.61 0.20
CA GLU A 186 18.85 -10.21 -0.01
C GLU A 186 19.33 -9.68 -1.36
N VAL A 187 18.59 -8.72 -1.92
CA VAL A 187 18.99 -7.97 -3.12
C VAL A 187 19.29 -6.53 -2.76
N ALA A 188 20.52 -6.11 -3.06
CA ALA A 188 20.93 -4.70 -2.97
C ALA A 188 20.32 -3.89 -4.11
N LEU A 189 19.66 -2.78 -3.74
CA LEU A 189 19.15 -1.78 -4.67
C LEU A 189 20.14 -0.61 -4.79
N PRO A 190 20.02 0.25 -5.82
CA PRO A 190 20.86 1.44 -5.93
C PRO A 190 20.79 2.29 -4.65
N ALA A 191 21.93 2.87 -4.28
CA ALA A 191 22.02 3.67 -3.06
C ALA A 191 21.09 4.88 -3.10
N GLY A 192 20.28 5.07 -2.06
CA GLY A 192 19.28 6.12 -1.95
C GLY A 192 18.00 5.86 -2.76
N PHE A 193 17.73 4.60 -3.14
CA PHE A 193 16.49 4.22 -3.83
C PHE A 193 15.31 4.20 -2.86
N GLY A 194 15.51 3.63 -1.66
CA GLY A 194 14.52 3.52 -0.60
C GLY A 194 13.30 2.70 -1.02
N PRO A 195 13.39 1.37 -1.17
CA PRO A 195 12.25 0.55 -1.61
C PRO A 195 11.08 0.65 -0.61
N ARG A 196 9.88 0.89 -1.11
CA ARG A 196 8.70 1.22 -0.31
C ARG A 196 7.53 0.29 -0.55
N ASP A 197 7.11 0.14 -1.80
CA ASP A 197 5.91 -0.59 -2.19
C ASP A 197 6.24 -1.69 -3.21
N ILE A 198 5.52 -2.81 -3.14
CA ILE A 198 5.71 -3.97 -4.00
C ILE A 198 4.37 -4.56 -4.46
N VAL A 199 4.25 -4.80 -5.77
CA VAL A 199 3.08 -5.45 -6.35
C VAL A 199 3.50 -6.74 -7.05
N ALA A 200 2.94 -7.87 -6.63
CA ALA A 200 3.04 -9.13 -7.34
C ALA A 200 2.23 -9.09 -8.64
N ARG A 201 2.79 -9.64 -9.71
CA ARG A 201 2.20 -9.71 -11.04
C ARG A 201 2.26 -11.15 -11.58
N PRO A 202 1.39 -11.52 -12.53
CA PRO A 202 1.44 -12.84 -13.16
C PRO A 202 2.83 -13.18 -13.71
N GLY A 203 3.17 -14.47 -13.75
CA GLY A 203 4.46 -14.92 -14.27
C GLY A 203 5.65 -14.66 -13.34
N ASN A 204 5.41 -14.62 -12.02
CA ASN A 204 6.44 -14.37 -11.00
C ASN A 204 7.13 -13.01 -11.16
N LEU A 205 6.40 -12.01 -11.64
CA LEU A 205 6.89 -10.65 -11.79
C LEU A 205 6.58 -9.82 -10.55
N PHE A 206 7.48 -8.91 -10.19
CA PHE A 206 7.32 -8.02 -9.05
C PHE A 206 7.68 -6.60 -9.45
N TYR A 207 6.78 -5.68 -9.16
CA TYR A 207 7.00 -4.25 -9.39
C TYR A 207 7.36 -3.61 -8.06
N VAL A 208 8.53 -2.98 -8.01
CA VAL A 208 9.09 -2.40 -6.79
C VAL A 208 9.27 -0.91 -6.99
N LEU A 209 8.71 -0.14 -6.06
CA LEU A 209 8.77 1.31 -6.05
C LEU A 209 9.79 1.80 -5.03
N GLY A 210 10.67 2.71 -5.46
CA GLY A 210 11.59 3.43 -4.59
C GLY A 210 11.02 4.79 -4.20
N GLU A 211 10.80 5.01 -2.90
CA GLU A 211 10.30 6.25 -2.33
C GLU A 211 11.27 7.40 -2.55
N LEU A 212 12.49 7.26 -2.05
CA LEU A 212 13.48 8.33 -1.99
C LEU A 212 14.12 8.61 -3.36
N GLY A 213 14.24 7.57 -4.17
CA GLY A 213 14.79 7.66 -5.52
C GLY A 213 13.77 8.01 -6.60
N CYS A 214 12.46 8.02 -6.28
CA CYS A 214 11.36 8.15 -7.25
C CYS A 214 11.57 7.27 -8.51
N GLY A 215 11.92 6.01 -8.28
CA GLY A 215 12.23 5.05 -9.32
C GLY A 215 11.33 3.82 -9.26
N PHE A 216 11.11 3.19 -10.42
CA PHE A 216 10.29 2.00 -10.57
C PHE A 216 11.13 0.88 -11.17
N MET A 217 11.14 -0.28 -10.52
CA MET A 217 11.90 -1.45 -10.95
C MET A 217 10.98 -2.64 -11.17
N VAL A 218 11.30 -3.45 -12.18
CA VAL A 218 10.63 -4.72 -12.45
C VAL A 218 11.61 -5.84 -12.16
N PHE A 219 11.15 -6.84 -11.43
CA PHE A 219 11.88 -8.04 -11.09
C PHE A 219 11.12 -9.30 -11.54
N GLU A 220 11.85 -10.38 -11.74
CA GLU A 220 11.32 -11.74 -11.96
C GLU A 220 11.89 -12.68 -10.90
N TRP A 221 11.00 -13.42 -10.23
CA TRP A 221 11.40 -14.48 -9.31
C TRP A 221 11.57 -15.79 -10.06
N LYS A 222 12.81 -16.24 -10.16
CA LYS A 222 13.20 -17.44 -10.90
C LYS A 222 14.37 -18.12 -10.21
N ASP A 223 14.29 -19.45 -10.11
CA ASP A 223 15.34 -20.29 -9.51
C ASP A 223 15.67 -19.86 -8.05
N ARG A 224 14.63 -19.46 -7.31
CA ARG A 224 14.72 -18.89 -5.94
C ARG A 224 15.61 -17.64 -5.83
N GLN A 225 15.72 -16.88 -6.92
CA GLN A 225 16.45 -15.61 -6.97
C GLN A 225 15.60 -14.53 -7.64
N LEU A 226 15.79 -13.30 -7.20
CA LEU A 226 15.07 -12.15 -7.72
C LEU A 226 15.95 -11.41 -8.75
N HIS A 227 15.58 -11.50 -10.02
CA HIS A 227 16.33 -10.95 -11.15
C HIS A 227 15.75 -9.61 -11.60
N LYS A 228 16.55 -8.55 -11.58
CA LYS A 228 16.10 -7.24 -12.08
C LYS A 228 15.98 -7.26 -13.61
N LEU A 229 14.80 -6.94 -14.12
CA LEU A 229 14.50 -6.87 -15.55
C LEU A 229 14.64 -5.44 -16.10
N CYS A 230 14.04 -4.46 -15.43
CA CYS A 230 14.16 -3.05 -15.84
C CYS A 230 14.12 -2.09 -14.65
N SER A 231 14.54 -0.85 -14.89
CA SER A 231 14.52 0.25 -13.93
C SER A 231 14.30 1.55 -14.69
N ILE A 232 13.33 2.36 -14.27
CA ILE A 232 13.05 3.68 -14.84
C ILE A 232 12.87 4.72 -13.73
N ALA A 233 13.04 6.00 -14.06
CA ALA A 233 12.59 7.10 -13.22
C ALA A 233 11.11 7.38 -13.47
N LEU A 234 10.40 7.88 -12.45
CA LEU A 234 9.01 8.28 -12.60
C LEU A 234 8.90 9.58 -13.41
N PRO A 235 7.95 9.68 -14.37
CA PRO A 235 7.70 10.93 -15.09
C PRO A 235 7.25 12.03 -14.13
N GLY A 236 7.70 13.27 -14.38
CA GLY A 236 7.31 14.45 -13.61
C GLY A 236 7.95 14.61 -12.23
N ALA A 237 8.56 13.55 -11.68
CA ALA A 237 9.23 13.62 -10.39
C ALA A 237 10.47 14.52 -10.44
N VAL A 238 10.68 15.29 -9.37
CA VAL A 238 11.83 16.17 -9.17
C VAL A 238 12.62 15.78 -7.92
N GLU A 239 13.80 16.38 -7.74
CA GLU A 239 14.61 16.12 -6.54
C GLU A 239 13.84 16.50 -5.26
N GLY A 240 13.81 15.57 -4.30
CA GLY A 240 13.10 15.74 -3.03
C GLY A 240 11.68 15.17 -3.02
N ASP A 241 11.13 14.79 -4.17
CA ASP A 241 9.88 14.05 -4.22
C ASP A 241 10.00 12.68 -3.56
N GLN A 242 8.86 12.17 -3.09
CA GLN A 242 8.76 10.87 -2.44
C GLN A 242 7.63 10.06 -3.07
N ALA A 243 7.96 8.95 -3.72
CA ALA A 243 6.96 8.05 -4.25
C ALA A 243 6.20 7.32 -3.12
N ALA A 244 4.96 6.93 -3.37
CA ALA A 244 4.09 6.32 -2.37
C ALA A 244 3.54 4.98 -2.83
N ALA A 245 2.42 4.92 -3.54
CA ALA A 245 1.74 3.66 -3.87
C ALA A 245 1.76 3.35 -5.36
N ILE A 246 1.65 2.06 -5.69
CA ILE A 246 1.44 1.55 -7.04
C ILE A 246 -0.01 1.08 -7.20
N ALA A 247 -0.73 1.58 -8.21
CA ALA A 247 -1.98 0.99 -8.70
C ALA A 247 -1.79 0.49 -10.13
N ILE A 248 -2.40 -0.63 -10.48
CA ILE A 248 -2.30 -1.24 -11.82
C ILE A 248 -3.68 -1.25 -12.47
N SER A 249 -3.75 -0.95 -13.76
CA SER A 249 -5.00 -1.05 -14.52
C SER A 249 -5.51 -2.47 -14.66
N ASP A 250 -6.83 -2.61 -14.79
CA ASP A 250 -7.51 -3.90 -14.94
C ASP A 250 -7.02 -4.69 -16.15
N ASP A 251 -6.64 -3.99 -17.23
CA ASP A 251 -6.05 -4.55 -18.45
C ASP A 251 -4.54 -4.83 -18.35
N ALA A 252 -3.92 -4.55 -17.20
CA ALA A 252 -2.50 -4.67 -16.94
C ALA A 252 -1.58 -3.86 -17.86
N ARG A 253 -2.08 -2.82 -18.54
CA ARG A 253 -1.32 -2.00 -19.50
C ARG A 253 -0.76 -0.72 -18.92
N HIS A 254 -1.22 -0.29 -17.75
CA HIS A 254 -0.77 0.93 -17.10
C HIS A 254 -0.48 0.71 -15.61
N ALA A 255 0.51 1.44 -15.11
CA ALA A 255 0.73 1.61 -13.68
C ALA A 255 0.62 3.10 -13.33
N TYR A 256 0.03 3.36 -12.17
CA TYR A 256 -0.14 4.68 -11.60
C TYR A 256 0.66 4.73 -10.31
N VAL A 257 1.44 5.79 -10.14
CA VAL A 257 2.27 5.98 -8.95
C VAL A 257 2.01 7.33 -8.31
N GLY A 258 1.68 7.32 -7.02
CA GLY A 258 1.55 8.56 -6.25
C GLY A 258 2.93 9.16 -5.96
N VAL A 259 3.11 10.45 -6.23
CA VAL A 259 4.34 11.20 -5.95
C VAL A 259 4.02 12.36 -5.03
N ARG A 260 4.52 12.29 -3.79
CA ARG A 260 4.35 13.31 -2.75
C ARG A 260 5.32 14.46 -2.94
N HIS A 261 5.02 15.59 -2.29
CA HIS A 261 5.60 16.92 -2.52
C HIS A 261 5.10 17.58 -3.80
N SER A 262 5.47 17.03 -4.97
CA SER A 262 4.93 17.54 -6.25
C SER A 262 3.44 17.23 -6.45
N ASN A 263 2.86 16.35 -5.63
CA ASN A 263 1.43 16.02 -5.61
C ASN A 263 0.92 15.57 -6.99
N LEU A 264 1.60 14.55 -7.52
CA LEU A 264 1.35 14.01 -8.85
C LEU A 264 0.89 12.56 -8.80
N ILE A 265 0.20 12.15 -9.85
CA ILE A 265 0.03 10.77 -10.28
C ILE A 265 0.94 10.59 -11.51
N ALA A 266 2.05 9.87 -11.33
CA ALA A 266 2.91 9.44 -12.42
C ALA A 266 2.27 8.25 -13.14
N VAL A 267 2.17 8.31 -14.46
CA VAL A 267 1.56 7.28 -15.31
C VAL A 267 2.64 6.59 -16.11
N LEU A 268 2.65 5.25 -16.05
CA LEU A 268 3.58 4.38 -16.77
C LEU A 268 2.78 3.46 -17.69
N THR A 269 3.37 3.11 -18.84
CA THR A 269 2.89 2.01 -19.68
C THR A 269 3.61 0.73 -19.31
N ILE A 270 2.89 -0.39 -19.41
CA ILE A 270 3.37 -1.74 -19.15
C ILE A 270 3.33 -2.52 -20.48
N ALA A 271 4.45 -3.17 -20.82
CA ALA A 271 4.52 -4.06 -21.96
C ALA A 271 3.54 -5.23 -21.81
N GLU A 272 3.11 -5.83 -22.92
CA GLU A 272 2.11 -6.91 -22.90
C GLU A 272 2.55 -8.12 -22.07
N ASP A 273 3.86 -8.41 -22.01
CA ASP A 273 4.43 -9.47 -21.17
C ASP A 273 4.65 -9.07 -19.71
N GLY A 274 4.40 -7.81 -19.36
CA GLY A 274 4.62 -7.25 -18.03
C GLY A 274 6.09 -7.03 -17.63
N ARG A 275 7.06 -7.35 -18.50
CA ARG A 275 8.49 -7.43 -18.14
C ARG A 275 9.23 -6.11 -18.27
N SER A 276 8.62 -5.12 -18.89
CA SER A 276 9.17 -3.77 -19.01
C SER A 276 8.09 -2.71 -18.83
N VAL A 277 8.52 -1.54 -18.36
CA VAL A 277 7.68 -0.36 -18.20
C VAL A 277 8.34 0.84 -18.86
N ALA A 278 7.54 1.81 -19.28
CA ALA A 278 8.01 3.08 -19.82
C ALA A 278 7.20 4.25 -19.25
N PRO A 279 7.85 5.41 -18.98
CA PRO A 279 7.14 6.61 -18.54
C PRO A 279 6.18 7.10 -19.63
N LEU A 280 4.97 7.50 -19.23
CA LEU A 280 3.97 8.07 -20.15
C LEU A 280 3.79 9.57 -19.90
N THR A 281 3.30 9.93 -18.71
CA THR A 281 3.02 11.32 -18.33
C THR A 281 2.89 11.44 -16.82
N ALA A 282 2.68 12.65 -16.31
CA ALA A 282 2.24 12.88 -14.93
C ALA A 282 1.09 13.89 -14.92
N VAL A 283 0.14 13.69 -14.02
CA VAL A 283 -1.00 14.58 -13.81
C VAL A 283 -1.10 14.94 -12.33
N SER A 284 -1.81 16.03 -12.01
CA SER A 284 -2.13 16.41 -10.64
C SER A 284 -2.87 15.28 -9.91
N CYS A 285 -2.58 15.06 -8.62
CA CYS A 285 -3.37 14.18 -7.77
C CYS A 285 -4.64 14.84 -7.21
N GLU A 286 -4.88 16.10 -7.58
CA GLU A 286 -6.03 16.91 -7.17
C GLU A 286 -6.17 16.97 -5.64
N GLY A 287 -5.05 17.15 -4.96
CA GLY A 287 -4.97 17.28 -3.51
C GLY A 287 -3.53 17.37 -3.03
N ASN A 288 -3.29 17.00 -1.78
CA ASN A 288 -1.97 17.04 -1.15
C ASN A 288 -1.60 15.70 -0.52
N TRP A 289 -0.39 15.23 -0.84
CA TRP A 289 0.22 14.03 -0.27
C TRP A 289 -0.52 12.73 -0.67
N PRO A 290 -0.48 12.33 -1.96
CA PRO A 290 -1.13 11.12 -2.44
C PRO A 290 -0.45 9.88 -1.85
N ARG A 291 -0.94 9.41 -0.70
CA ARG A 291 -0.28 8.38 0.12
C ARG A 291 -0.62 6.96 -0.32
N HIS A 292 -1.82 6.77 -0.84
CA HIS A 292 -2.27 5.51 -1.40
C HIS A 292 -3.21 5.73 -2.58
N MET A 293 -3.25 4.74 -3.45
CA MET A 293 -4.12 4.72 -4.61
C MET A 293 -4.58 3.30 -4.90
N ILE A 294 -5.80 3.18 -5.40
CA ILE A 294 -6.35 1.91 -5.86
C ILE A 294 -7.18 2.16 -7.13
N LEU A 295 -7.03 1.27 -8.11
CA LEU A 295 -7.80 1.29 -9.35
C LEU A 295 -8.77 0.12 -9.32
N SER A 296 -10.05 0.41 -9.53
CA SER A 296 -11.12 -0.59 -9.56
C SER A 296 -12.20 -0.13 -10.51
N ASP A 297 -12.68 -1.04 -11.36
CA ASP A 297 -13.76 -0.78 -12.32
C ASP A 297 -13.48 0.47 -13.19
N GLY A 298 -12.22 0.64 -13.63
CA GLY A 298 -11.79 1.79 -14.42
C GLY A 298 -11.72 3.14 -13.70
N ILE A 299 -11.86 3.15 -12.37
CA ILE A 299 -11.75 4.36 -11.53
C ILE A 299 -10.57 4.26 -10.57
N LEU A 300 -9.69 5.26 -10.65
CA LEU A 300 -8.56 5.43 -9.76
C LEU A 300 -8.97 6.33 -8.59
N HIS A 301 -8.96 5.79 -7.38
CA HIS A 301 -9.13 6.55 -6.15
C HIS A 301 -7.76 6.88 -5.56
N VAL A 302 -7.58 8.13 -5.13
CA VAL A 302 -6.33 8.64 -4.56
C VAL A 302 -6.58 9.22 -3.17
N SER A 303 -5.98 8.63 -2.14
CA SER A 303 -5.98 9.16 -0.77
C SER A 303 -4.97 10.29 -0.63
N ASN A 304 -5.46 11.52 -0.59
CA ASN A 304 -4.65 12.71 -0.36
C ASN A 304 -4.63 13.02 1.15
N GLN A 305 -3.59 12.53 1.84
CA GLN A 305 -3.49 12.54 3.30
C GLN A 305 -3.63 13.97 3.87
N PHE A 306 -2.85 14.92 3.38
CA PHE A 306 -2.74 16.24 4.00
C PHE A 306 -3.78 17.25 3.53
N SER A 307 -4.57 16.94 2.49
CA SER A 307 -5.75 17.72 2.13
C SER A 307 -7.05 17.15 2.68
N ASN A 308 -7.01 16.03 3.41
CA ASN A 308 -8.18 15.40 4.01
C ASN A 308 -9.27 15.08 2.97
N GLU A 309 -8.88 14.44 1.87
CA GLU A 309 -9.80 14.10 0.79
C GLU A 309 -9.36 12.88 -0.02
N ILE A 310 -10.33 12.26 -0.70
CA ILE A 310 -10.09 11.27 -1.74
C ILE A 310 -10.54 11.84 -3.08
N ALA A 311 -9.61 11.94 -4.02
CA ALA A 311 -9.89 12.28 -5.40
C ALA A 311 -10.21 11.01 -6.21
N SER A 312 -11.18 11.08 -7.11
CA SER A 312 -11.58 9.94 -7.97
C SER A 312 -11.46 10.32 -9.44
N PHE A 313 -10.74 9.50 -10.20
CA PHE A 313 -10.41 9.75 -11.59
C PHE A 313 -10.93 8.62 -12.47
N ARG A 314 -11.56 8.97 -13.59
CA ARG A 314 -11.84 8.01 -14.65
C ARG A 314 -10.61 7.91 -15.55
N ILE A 315 -10.23 6.71 -15.91
CA ILE A 315 -9.13 6.50 -16.85
C ILE A 315 -9.65 6.70 -18.28
N ASP A 316 -9.02 7.59 -19.05
CA ASP A 316 -9.36 7.77 -20.47
C ASP A 316 -8.75 6.69 -21.37
N ASP A 317 -9.09 6.71 -22.66
CA ASP A 317 -8.63 5.72 -23.65
C ASP A 317 -7.10 5.65 -23.82
N ASN A 318 -6.37 6.68 -23.37
CA ASN A 318 -4.90 6.72 -23.40
C ASN A 318 -4.28 6.30 -22.07
N GLY A 319 -5.10 5.84 -21.11
CA GLY A 319 -4.63 5.46 -19.78
C GLY A 319 -4.43 6.65 -18.84
N ILE A 320 -4.87 7.87 -19.19
CA ILE A 320 -4.61 9.08 -18.41
C ILE A 320 -5.77 9.33 -17.43
N PRO A 321 -5.50 9.57 -16.12
CA PRO A 321 -6.53 9.89 -15.14
C PRO A 321 -7.20 11.25 -15.42
N GLN A 322 -8.54 11.25 -15.47
CA GLN A 322 -9.38 12.44 -15.62
C GLN A 322 -10.26 12.60 -14.38
N LEU A 323 -10.13 13.73 -13.67
CA LEU A 323 -10.89 13.98 -12.45
C LEU A 323 -12.41 13.90 -12.73
N ILE A 324 -13.15 13.13 -11.93
CA ILE A 324 -14.59 12.95 -12.11
C ILE A 324 -15.35 14.17 -11.59
N THR A 325 -15.06 14.57 -10.35
CA THR A 325 -15.69 15.67 -9.63
C THR A 325 -14.74 16.16 -8.53
N ALA A 326 -15.13 17.20 -7.81
CA ALA A 326 -14.35 17.70 -6.67
C ALA A 326 -14.07 16.55 -5.65
N PRO A 327 -12.85 16.47 -5.08
CA PRO A 327 -12.50 15.42 -4.13
C PRO A 327 -13.45 15.35 -2.94
N THR A 328 -13.69 14.13 -2.44
CA THR A 328 -14.58 13.88 -1.31
C THR A 328 -13.81 13.99 -0.01
N ARG A 329 -14.30 14.82 0.92
CA ARG A 329 -13.70 14.99 2.24
C ARG A 329 -13.73 13.69 3.05
N VAL A 330 -12.58 13.32 3.60
CA VAL A 330 -12.38 12.27 4.60
C VAL A 330 -11.12 12.61 5.40
N LEU A 331 -11.10 12.41 6.71
CA LEU A 331 -9.99 12.89 7.52
C LEU A 331 -8.76 12.00 7.36
N SER A 332 -7.66 12.62 6.93
CA SER A 332 -6.31 12.07 6.86
C SER A 332 -6.22 10.67 6.25
N PRO A 333 -6.81 10.42 5.06
CA PRO A 333 -6.92 9.08 4.50
C PRO A 333 -5.55 8.56 4.09
N THR A 334 -5.29 7.29 4.37
CA THR A 334 -4.00 6.65 4.08
C THR A 334 -4.13 5.35 3.31
N TYR A 335 -5.30 4.71 3.32
CA TYR A 335 -5.52 3.45 2.63
C TYR A 335 -7.00 3.25 2.29
N LEU A 336 -7.29 2.64 1.13
CA LEU A 336 -8.64 2.24 0.71
C LEU A 336 -8.63 0.73 0.47
N ALA A 337 -9.62 0.03 1.02
CA ALA A 337 -9.83 -1.38 0.75
C ALA A 337 -11.28 -1.61 0.32
N ARG A 338 -11.47 -2.25 -0.84
CA ARG A 338 -12.80 -2.63 -1.33
C ARG A 338 -13.34 -3.81 -0.53
N ILE A 339 -14.62 -3.77 -0.15
CA ILE A 339 -15.29 -4.86 0.59
C ILE A 339 -16.56 -5.40 -0.09
N ALA A 340 -17.07 -4.70 -1.11
CA ALA A 340 -18.15 -5.11 -2.01
C ALA A 340 -18.03 -4.37 -3.36
#